data_AF-A0A942LKV3-F1
#
_entry.id   AF-A0A942LKV3-F1
#
_cell.length_a   1.000
_cell.length_b   1.000
_cell.length_c   1.000
_cell.angle_alpha   90.00
_cell.angle_beta   90.00
_cell.angle_gamma   90.00
#
_symmetry.space_group_name_H-M   'P 1'
#
loop_
_entity.id
_entity.type
_entity.pdbx_description
1 polymer ?
#
loop_
_entity_poly.entity_id
_entity_poly.type
_entity_poly.pdbx_seq_one_letter_code
_entity_poly.pdbx_strand_id
1 'polypeptide(L)'
;MMKSIIIILAFALAMISTSWAQSSKSFIREGNEKFKAQQYEEAEVKYRKALEVAPDYRATFNLGDALYKNEQYADAISKFSDIISQKPDKATTSNAYHNLGNAYYKSEDFEKSIAAYKNALKLNPKDNDTRHNLEMARRMLQQQQQQQQNKSDQKDDKDQDGDKDQDKQDGNKDKNQQQKNNQQNQQGQNDKQKDEQQNKDGEQGQEQQGQEQKQNKQNKQKSEISKEDAERILEALKNEEQNVQKKVLKKREQRRPSEKNW
;
A
#
# COMPACT_ATOMS: atom_id res chain seq x y z
N MET A 1 -29.23 54.14 28.52
CA MET A 1 -28.85 52.91 29.27
C MET A 1 -28.93 51.65 28.42
N MET A 2 -30.08 51.27 27.84
CA MET A 2 -30.19 50.03 27.05
C MET A 2 -29.20 49.93 25.87
N LYS A 3 -28.98 51.00 25.10
CA LYS A 3 -28.01 51.00 23.98
C LYS A 3 -26.55 50.78 24.42
N SER A 4 -26.16 51.34 25.56
CA SER A 4 -24.81 51.19 26.13
C SER A 4 -24.57 49.77 26.68
N ILE A 5 -25.60 49.14 27.25
CA ILE A 5 -25.54 47.76 27.74
C ILE A 5 -25.41 46.77 26.57
N ILE A 6 -26.10 47.00 25.45
CA ILE A 6 -25.98 46.16 24.23
C ILE A 6 -24.57 46.26 23.64
N ILE A 7 -23.97 47.46 23.60
CA ILE A 7 -22.59 47.64 23.11
C ILE A 7 -21.58 46.94 24.02
N ILE A 8 -21.73 47.03 25.34
CA ILE A 8 -20.85 46.37 26.31
C ILE A 8 -20.98 44.84 26.22
N LEU A 9 -22.20 44.31 26.07
CA LEU A 9 -22.44 42.88 25.87
C LEU A 9 -21.87 42.37 24.53
N ALA A 10 -22.00 43.14 23.45
CA ALA A 10 -21.40 42.80 22.16
C ALA A 10 -19.86 42.81 22.22
N PHE A 11 -19.25 43.74 22.97
CA PHE A 11 -17.81 43.76 23.20
C PHE A 11 -17.33 42.58 24.06
N ALA A 12 -18.08 42.20 25.09
CA ALA A 12 -17.75 41.04 25.94
C ALA A 12 -17.83 39.71 25.16
N LEU A 13 -18.85 39.53 24.32
CA LEU A 13 -18.97 38.37 23.42
C LEU A 13 -17.83 38.33 22.38
N ALA A 14 -17.43 39.48 21.84
CA ALA A 14 -16.28 39.57 20.94
C ALA A 14 -14.96 39.16 21.63
N MET A 15 -14.72 39.62 22.87
CA MET A 15 -13.50 39.26 23.61
C MET A 15 -13.41 37.77 23.94
N ILE A 16 -14.53 37.11 24.27
CA ILE A 16 -14.53 35.66 24.51
C ILE A 16 -14.08 34.94 23.23
N SER A 17 -14.64 35.27 22.05
CA SER A 17 -14.25 34.62 20.78
C SER A 17 -12.77 34.76 20.41
N THR A 18 -12.12 35.87 20.79
CA THR A 18 -10.68 36.08 20.54
C THR A 18 -9.77 35.18 21.39
N SER A 19 -10.19 34.81 22.60
CA SER A 19 -9.41 33.95 23.51
C SER A 19 -9.32 32.50 23.01
N TRP A 20 -10.38 31.97 22.39
CA TRP A 20 -10.37 30.63 21.78
C TRP A 20 -9.51 30.59 20.51
N ALA A 21 -9.54 31.64 19.68
CA ALA A 21 -8.69 31.67 18.48
C ALA A 21 -7.18 31.69 18.82
N GLN A 22 -6.80 32.29 19.95
CA GLN A 22 -5.41 32.32 20.40
C GLN A 22 -4.92 30.95 20.88
N SER A 23 -5.79 30.14 21.51
CA SER A 23 -5.42 28.80 21.96
C SER A 23 -5.23 27.82 20.79
N SER A 24 -6.07 27.89 19.74
CA SER A 24 -5.91 27.06 18.53
C SER A 24 -4.55 27.28 17.84
N LYS A 25 -4.15 28.54 17.63
CA LYS A 25 -2.84 28.86 17.03
C LYS A 25 -1.66 28.38 17.88
N SER A 26 -1.77 28.43 19.21
CA SER A 26 -0.73 27.89 20.10
C SER A 26 -0.58 26.39 19.90
N PHE A 27 -1.69 25.64 19.88
CA PHE A 27 -1.66 24.20 19.64
C PHE A 27 -1.07 23.84 18.27
N ILE A 28 -1.37 24.59 17.21
CA ILE A 28 -0.74 24.39 15.90
C ILE A 28 0.78 24.60 15.98
N ARG A 29 1.24 25.65 16.66
CA ARG A 29 2.68 25.91 16.82
C ARG A 29 3.38 24.79 17.59
N GLU A 30 2.82 24.38 18.73
CA GLU A 30 3.34 23.26 19.51
C GLU A 30 3.35 21.95 18.70
N GLY A 31 2.29 21.70 17.93
CA GLY A 31 2.24 20.56 17.01
C GLY A 31 3.35 20.61 15.95
N ASN A 32 3.61 21.78 15.38
CA ASN A 32 4.68 21.98 14.40
C ASN A 32 6.08 21.75 15.03
N GLU A 33 6.27 22.17 16.29
CA GLU A 33 7.52 21.92 17.03
C GLU A 33 7.73 20.42 17.26
N LYS A 34 6.69 19.71 17.70
CA LYS A 34 6.72 18.25 17.88
C LYS A 34 6.96 17.51 16.57
N PHE A 35 6.32 17.95 15.49
CA PHE A 35 6.51 17.38 14.16
C PHE A 35 7.95 17.55 13.67
N LYS A 36 8.55 18.74 13.87
CA LYS A 36 9.97 18.99 13.54
C LYS A 36 10.92 18.14 14.38
N ALA A 37 10.57 17.87 15.64
CA ALA A 37 11.28 16.95 16.51
C ALA A 37 11.00 15.45 16.20
N GLN A 38 10.25 15.16 15.12
CA GLN A 38 9.86 13.81 14.71
C GLN A 38 8.99 13.06 15.75
N GLN A 39 8.40 13.77 16.69
CA GLN A 39 7.47 13.25 17.69
C GLN A 39 6.05 13.30 17.11
N TYR A 40 5.74 12.41 16.17
CA TYR A 40 4.54 12.54 15.33
C TYR A 40 3.24 12.29 16.10
N GLU A 41 3.23 11.36 17.06
CA GLU A 41 2.07 11.11 17.93
C GLU A 41 1.75 12.34 18.80
N GLU A 42 2.79 12.98 19.36
CA GLU A 42 2.62 14.20 20.14
C GLU A 42 2.14 15.37 19.26
N ALA A 43 2.65 15.46 18.03
CA ALA A 43 2.21 16.45 17.05
C ALA A 43 0.72 16.27 16.70
N GLU A 44 0.30 15.02 16.44
CA GLU A 44 -1.10 14.67 16.22
C GLU A 44 -1.99 15.14 17.37
N VAL A 45 -1.63 14.83 18.63
CA VAL A 45 -2.42 15.26 19.80
C VAL A 45 -2.60 16.77 19.82
N LYS A 46 -1.55 17.53 19.49
CA LYS A 46 -1.62 19.00 19.45
C LYS A 46 -2.50 19.49 18.30
N TYR A 47 -2.38 18.92 17.09
CA TYR A 47 -3.25 19.32 15.98
C TYR A 47 -4.72 18.97 16.22
N ARG A 48 -5.01 17.83 16.85
CA ARG A 48 -6.39 17.48 17.25
C ARG A 48 -6.96 18.49 18.24
N LYS A 49 -6.20 18.87 19.27
CA LYS A 49 -6.58 19.95 20.21
C LYS A 49 -6.82 21.28 19.50
N ALA A 50 -6.01 21.63 18.50
CA ALA A 50 -6.24 22.83 17.71
C ALA A 50 -7.59 22.81 16.99
N LEU A 51 -7.96 21.65 16.44
CA LEU A 51 -9.22 21.42 15.70
C LEU A 51 -10.45 21.32 16.62
N GLU A 52 -10.29 20.86 17.86
CA GLU A 52 -11.34 20.90 18.89
C GLU A 52 -11.72 22.33 19.27
N VAL A 53 -10.74 23.22 19.30
CA VAL A 53 -10.96 24.64 19.59
C VAL A 53 -11.66 25.35 18.43
N ALA A 54 -11.14 25.16 17.22
CA ALA A 54 -11.73 25.73 16.01
C ALA A 54 -11.32 24.93 14.78
N PRO A 55 -12.21 24.71 13.81
CA PRO A 55 -11.83 24.18 12.51
C PRO A 55 -10.79 25.07 11.82
N ASP A 56 -9.64 24.51 11.44
CA ASP A 56 -8.58 25.19 10.71
C ASP A 56 -7.97 24.23 9.67
N TYR A 57 -8.02 24.61 8.39
CA TYR A 57 -7.55 23.76 7.30
C TYR A 57 -6.06 23.44 7.40
N ARG A 58 -5.22 24.33 7.97
CA ARG A 58 -3.78 24.10 8.17
C ARG A 58 -3.58 23.10 9.28
N ALA A 59 -4.36 23.18 10.35
CA ALA A 59 -4.32 22.16 11.41
C ALA A 59 -4.75 20.79 10.87
N THR A 60 -5.78 20.72 10.02
CA THR A 60 -6.17 19.46 9.35
C THR A 60 -5.07 18.94 8.42
N PHE A 61 -4.43 19.83 7.66
CA PHE A 61 -3.32 19.47 6.76
C PHE A 61 -2.14 18.89 7.55
N ASN A 62 -1.70 19.60 8.59
CA ASN A 62 -0.58 19.17 9.43
C ASN A 62 -0.90 17.90 10.23
N LEU A 63 -2.16 17.69 10.62
CA LEU A 63 -2.62 16.42 11.20
C LEU A 63 -2.48 15.28 10.19
N GLY A 64 -2.90 15.49 8.94
CA GLY A 64 -2.70 14.51 7.86
C GLY A 64 -1.22 14.17 7.65
N ASP A 65 -0.33 15.17 7.69
CA ASP A 65 1.11 14.97 7.58
C ASP A 65 1.68 14.19 8.76
N ALA A 66 1.26 14.48 9.99
CA ALA A 66 1.67 13.75 11.19
C ALA A 66 1.25 12.28 11.13
N LEU A 67 -0.02 12.02 10.78
CA LEU A 67 -0.54 10.67 10.59
C LEU A 67 0.23 9.91 9.51
N TYR A 68 0.54 10.56 8.38
CA TYR A 68 1.34 9.96 7.31
C TYR A 68 2.75 9.59 7.79
N LYS A 69 3.41 10.47 8.54
CA LYS A 69 4.73 10.20 9.11
C LYS A 69 4.72 9.14 10.19
N ASN A 70 3.60 8.99 10.88
CA ASN A 70 3.37 7.91 11.83
C ASN A 70 2.82 6.62 11.19
N GLU A 71 2.90 6.51 9.86
CA GLU A 71 2.46 5.34 9.07
C GLU A 71 0.95 5.00 9.20
N GLN A 72 0.15 5.90 9.76
CA GLN A 72 -1.31 5.80 9.84
C GLN A 72 -1.95 6.29 8.53
N TYR A 73 -1.66 5.58 7.44
CA TYR A 73 -1.98 6.06 6.09
C TYR A 73 -3.48 6.17 5.83
N ALA A 74 -4.32 5.29 6.39
CA ALA A 74 -5.77 5.36 6.25
C ALA A 74 -6.36 6.64 6.86
N ASP A 75 -5.87 7.03 8.05
CA ASP A 75 -6.29 8.26 8.71
C ASP A 75 -5.77 9.48 7.97
N ALA A 76 -4.53 9.44 7.46
CA ALA A 76 -3.98 10.50 6.62
C ALA A 76 -4.79 10.70 5.33
N ILE A 77 -5.18 9.62 4.65
CA ILE A 77 -6.07 9.63 3.47
C ILE A 77 -7.39 10.35 3.80
N SER A 78 -7.99 10.02 4.95
CA SER A 78 -9.22 10.68 5.42
C SER A 78 -9.02 12.18 5.59
N LYS A 79 -7.95 12.61 6.28
CA LYS A 79 -7.67 14.04 6.50
C LYS A 79 -7.42 14.82 5.21
N PHE A 80 -6.65 14.28 4.26
CA PHE A 80 -6.43 14.97 2.98
C PHE A 80 -7.71 15.03 2.13
N SER A 81 -8.55 13.99 2.20
CA SER A 81 -9.86 13.96 1.53
C SER A 81 -10.84 14.99 2.11
N ASP A 82 -10.82 15.18 3.44
CA ASP A 82 -11.61 16.22 4.13
C ASP A 82 -11.24 17.62 3.60
N ILE A 83 -9.95 17.90 3.42
CA ILE A 83 -9.46 19.19 2.92
C ILE A 83 -9.94 19.42 1.49
N ILE A 84 -9.82 18.42 0.61
CA ILE A 84 -10.29 18.51 -0.77
C ILE A 84 -11.80 18.78 -0.83
N SER A 85 -12.57 18.14 0.05
CA SER A 85 -14.03 18.27 0.12
C SER A 85 -14.50 19.67 0.55
N GLN A 86 -13.68 20.38 1.34
CA GLN A 86 -13.93 21.76 1.74
C GLN A 86 -13.70 22.78 0.61
N LYS A 87 -13.18 22.34 -0.56
CA LYS A 87 -12.91 23.17 -1.74
C LYS A 87 -12.10 24.44 -1.42
N PRO A 88 -10.90 24.31 -0.82
CA PRO A 88 -10.01 25.45 -0.57
C PRO A 88 -9.47 26.01 -1.90
N ASP A 89 -8.55 26.97 -1.83
CA ASP A 89 -7.93 27.50 -3.03
C ASP A 89 -7.18 26.42 -3.82
N LYS A 90 -6.82 26.78 -5.06
CA LYS A 90 -6.21 25.88 -6.02
C LYS A 90 -4.88 25.28 -5.52
N ALA A 91 -4.07 26.06 -4.83
CA ALA A 91 -2.77 25.62 -4.36
C ALA A 91 -2.92 24.63 -3.20
N THR A 92 -3.76 24.96 -2.21
CA THR A 92 -4.06 24.03 -1.11
C THR A 92 -4.70 22.73 -1.61
N THR A 93 -5.64 22.80 -2.55
CA THR A 93 -6.25 21.61 -3.15
C THR A 93 -5.21 20.76 -3.89
N SER A 94 -4.27 21.40 -4.62
CA SER A 94 -3.17 20.69 -5.29
C SER A 94 -2.29 19.93 -4.29
N ASN A 95 -1.89 20.60 -3.20
CA ASN A 95 -1.04 20.00 -2.17
C ASN A 95 -1.74 18.86 -1.44
N ALA A 96 -3.05 19.00 -1.18
CA ALA A 96 -3.84 17.94 -0.56
C ALA A 96 -3.93 16.70 -1.47
N TYR A 97 -4.12 16.88 -2.78
CA TYR A 97 -4.07 15.77 -3.73
C TYR A 97 -2.67 15.13 -3.83
N HIS A 98 -1.60 15.92 -3.73
CA HIS A 98 -0.23 15.38 -3.70
C HIS A 98 -0.03 14.46 -2.48
N ASN A 99 -0.37 14.94 -1.29
CA ASN A 99 -0.22 14.15 -0.07
C ASN A 99 -1.18 12.97 0.01
N LEU A 100 -2.41 13.10 -0.52
CA LEU A 100 -3.32 11.98 -0.70
C LEU A 100 -2.70 10.89 -1.59
N GLY A 101 -2.04 11.29 -2.68
CA GLY A 101 -1.29 10.38 -3.54
C GLY A 101 -0.14 9.68 -2.81
N ASN A 102 0.61 10.42 -1.98
CA ASN A 102 1.68 9.86 -1.14
C ASN A 102 1.15 8.82 -0.15
N ALA A 103 0.01 9.12 0.50
CA ALA A 103 -0.61 8.21 1.47
C ALA A 103 -1.15 6.94 0.80
N TYR A 104 -1.79 7.05 -0.37
CA TYR A 104 -2.20 5.87 -1.15
C TYR A 104 -0.99 5.06 -1.63
N TYR A 105 0.08 5.72 -2.07
CA TYR A 105 1.31 5.04 -2.50
C TYR A 105 1.89 4.18 -1.38
N LYS A 106 1.98 4.74 -0.17
CA LYS A 106 2.47 4.01 1.01
C LYS A 106 1.53 2.90 1.49
N SER A 107 0.24 3.02 1.19
CA SER A 107 -0.75 1.96 1.42
C SER A 107 -0.78 0.91 0.31
N GLU A 108 0.13 0.99 -0.66
CA GLU A 108 0.20 0.14 -1.86
C GLU A 108 -1.05 0.17 -2.77
N ASP A 109 -1.94 1.16 -2.58
CA ASP A 109 -3.06 1.44 -3.47
C ASP A 109 -2.59 2.34 -4.61
N PHE A 110 -1.78 1.77 -5.50
CA PHE A 110 -1.09 2.51 -6.55
C PHE A 110 -2.07 3.12 -7.57
N GLU A 111 -3.23 2.49 -7.81
CA GLU A 111 -4.26 3.02 -8.70
C GLU A 111 -4.84 4.34 -8.18
N LYS A 112 -5.24 4.39 -6.89
CA LYS A 112 -5.73 5.63 -6.28
C LYS A 112 -4.62 6.66 -6.12
N SER A 113 -3.39 6.23 -5.86
CA SER A 113 -2.22 7.11 -5.81
C SER A 113 -2.02 7.86 -7.14
N ILE A 114 -2.03 7.13 -8.27
CA ILE A 114 -1.94 7.69 -9.62
C ILE A 114 -3.06 8.70 -9.88
N ALA A 115 -4.30 8.36 -9.51
CA ALA A 115 -5.44 9.25 -9.69
C ALA A 115 -5.29 10.56 -8.90
N ALA A 116 -4.84 10.48 -7.64
CA ALA A 116 -4.60 11.64 -6.79
C ALA A 116 -3.48 12.55 -7.35
N TYR A 117 -2.33 11.99 -7.73
CA TYR A 117 -1.26 12.78 -8.35
C TYR A 117 -1.67 13.43 -9.68
N LYS A 118 -2.44 12.73 -10.53
CA LYS A 118 -3.00 13.32 -11.76
C LYS A 118 -3.90 14.52 -11.44
N ASN A 119 -4.67 14.47 -10.35
CA ASN A 119 -5.49 15.62 -9.93
C ASN A 119 -4.64 16.77 -9.38
N ALA A 120 -3.59 16.50 -8.60
CA ALA A 120 -2.63 17.50 -8.18
C ALA A 120 -2.00 18.22 -9.39
N LEU A 121 -1.48 17.47 -10.38
CA LEU A 121 -0.84 18.06 -11.57
C LEU A 121 -1.81 18.84 -12.48
N LYS A 122 -3.11 18.51 -12.49
CA LYS A 122 -4.11 19.35 -13.18
C LYS A 122 -4.20 20.74 -12.54
N LEU A 123 -3.99 20.84 -11.23
CA LEU A 123 -4.07 22.07 -10.48
C LEU A 123 -2.72 22.82 -10.47
N ASN A 124 -1.61 22.10 -10.30
CA ASN A 124 -0.25 22.62 -10.39
C ASN A 124 0.62 21.80 -11.37
N PRO A 125 0.60 22.11 -12.68
CA PRO A 125 1.37 21.35 -13.67
C PRO A 125 2.90 21.46 -13.53
N LYS A 126 3.39 22.44 -12.76
CA LYS A 126 4.82 22.72 -12.58
C LYS A 126 5.43 21.95 -11.41
N ASP A 127 4.64 21.19 -10.66
CA ASP A 127 5.10 20.39 -9.54
C ASP A 127 5.89 19.16 -10.04
N ASN A 128 7.21 19.26 -9.99
CA ASN A 128 8.10 18.19 -10.43
C ASN A 128 8.11 17.01 -9.46
N ASP A 129 7.91 17.25 -8.16
CA ASP A 129 7.90 16.20 -7.14
C ASP A 129 6.66 15.32 -7.32
N THR A 130 5.49 15.94 -7.55
CA THR A 130 4.28 15.19 -7.91
C THR A 130 4.46 14.40 -9.21
N ARG A 131 5.13 14.97 -10.22
CA ARG A 131 5.39 14.25 -11.48
C ARG A 131 6.28 13.03 -11.27
N HIS A 132 7.34 13.18 -10.48
CA HIS A 132 8.22 12.08 -10.12
C HIS A 132 7.46 10.98 -9.37
N ASN A 133 6.65 11.35 -8.37
CA ASN A 133 5.88 10.39 -7.58
C ASN A 133 4.81 9.67 -8.40
N LEU A 134 4.19 10.34 -9.38
CA LEU A 134 3.27 9.73 -10.33
C LEU A 134 3.95 8.62 -11.15
N GLU A 135 5.14 8.88 -11.67
CA GLU A 135 5.89 7.88 -12.43
C GLU A 135 6.33 6.71 -11.55
N MET A 136 6.72 6.98 -10.32
CA MET A 136 7.01 5.92 -9.34
C MET A 136 5.78 5.06 -9.05
N ALA A 137 4.61 5.67 -8.83
CA ALA A 137 3.35 4.94 -8.61
C ALA A 137 2.95 4.07 -9.81
N ARG A 138 3.13 4.56 -11.04
CA ARG A 138 2.90 3.80 -12.28
C ARG A 138 3.79 2.57 -12.38
N ARG A 139 5.08 2.72 -12.06
CA ARG A 139 6.04 1.60 -12.05
C ARG A 139 5.67 0.55 -11.02
N MET A 140 5.28 0.97 -9.82
CA MET A 140 4.86 0.03 -8.77
C MET A 140 3.59 -0.73 -9.14
N LEU A 141 2.58 -0.06 -9.71
CA LEU A 141 1.36 -0.71 -10.19
C LEU A 141 1.68 -1.77 -11.25
N GLN A 142 2.55 -1.44 -12.21
CA GLN A 142 2.95 -2.39 -13.24
C GLN A 142 3.69 -3.59 -12.66
N GLN A 143 4.62 -3.36 -11.73
CA GLN A 143 5.34 -4.43 -11.06
C GLN A 143 4.37 -5.35 -10.29
N GLN A 144 3.38 -4.77 -9.61
CA GLN A 144 2.33 -5.51 -8.90
C GLN A 144 1.51 -6.38 -9.86
N GLN A 145 1.16 -5.89 -11.06
CA GLN A 145 0.44 -6.65 -12.08
C GLN A 145 1.28 -7.80 -12.66
N GLN A 146 2.57 -7.57 -12.94
CA GLN A 146 3.47 -8.63 -13.43
C GLN A 146 3.65 -9.75 -12.41
N GLN A 147 3.77 -9.43 -11.12
CA GLN A 147 3.86 -10.43 -10.06
C GLN A 147 2.59 -11.28 -9.94
N GLN A 148 1.42 -10.72 -10.26
CA GLN A 148 0.16 -11.46 -10.27
C GLN A 148 0.06 -12.40 -11.48
N GLN A 149 0.50 -11.97 -12.66
CA GLN A 149 0.55 -12.81 -13.87
C GLN A 149 1.52 -14.00 -13.70
N ASN A 150 2.73 -13.77 -13.20
CA ASN A 150 3.68 -14.87 -12.98
C ASN A 150 3.18 -15.93 -11.98
N LYS A 151 2.28 -15.54 -11.05
CA LYS A 151 1.64 -16.46 -10.10
C LYS A 151 0.46 -17.24 -10.70
N SER A 152 -0.24 -16.70 -11.70
CA SER A 152 -1.26 -17.45 -12.43
C SER A 152 -0.61 -18.50 -13.33
N ASP A 153 0.45 -18.13 -14.04
CA ASP A 153 1.13 -19.04 -14.98
C ASP A 153 1.75 -20.25 -14.25
N GLN A 154 2.29 -20.05 -13.03
CA GLN A 154 2.80 -21.15 -12.19
C GLN A 154 1.73 -22.09 -11.62
N LYS A 155 0.45 -21.68 -11.60
CA LYS A 155 -0.64 -22.56 -11.15
C LYS A 155 -1.13 -23.43 -12.30
N ASP A 156 -1.19 -22.90 -13.51
CA ASP A 156 -1.62 -23.65 -14.70
C ASP A 156 -0.63 -24.77 -15.09
N ASP A 157 0.67 -24.59 -14.82
CA ASP A 157 1.68 -25.65 -15.02
C ASP A 157 1.58 -26.80 -14.00
N LYS A 158 1.05 -26.56 -12.80
CA LYS A 158 0.90 -27.63 -11.77
C LYS A 158 -0.32 -28.52 -12.01
N ASP A 159 -1.33 -28.03 -12.73
CA ASP A 159 -2.52 -28.80 -13.05
C ASP A 159 -2.36 -29.64 -14.33
N GLN A 160 -1.29 -29.43 -15.12
CA GLN A 160 -1.01 -30.24 -16.33
C GLN A 160 -0.12 -31.48 -16.08
N ASP A 161 0.54 -31.59 -14.93
CA ASP A 161 1.35 -32.77 -14.58
C ASP A 161 0.57 -33.83 -13.77
N GLY A 162 -0.72 -33.60 -13.48
CA GLY A 162 -1.55 -34.51 -12.68
C GLY A 162 -2.29 -35.62 -13.45
N ASP A 163 -2.27 -35.63 -14.79
CA ASP A 163 -3.22 -36.41 -15.59
C ASP A 163 -2.58 -37.42 -16.56
N LYS A 164 -1.37 -37.93 -16.26
CA LYS A 164 -0.65 -38.90 -17.13
C LYS A 164 -0.48 -40.32 -16.59
N ASP A 165 -1.11 -40.70 -15.48
CA ASP A 165 -0.92 -42.02 -14.85
C ASP A 165 -2.20 -42.86 -14.66
N GLN A 166 -3.14 -42.88 -15.62
CA GLN A 166 -4.32 -43.77 -15.53
C GLN A 166 -4.56 -44.77 -16.66
N ASP A 167 -3.66 -44.94 -17.63
CA ASP A 167 -3.96 -45.80 -18.79
C ASP A 167 -2.89 -46.85 -19.11
N LYS A 168 -2.55 -47.71 -18.13
CA LYS A 168 -1.89 -49.02 -18.37
C LYS A 168 -2.28 -50.09 -17.33
N GLN A 169 -3.55 -50.43 -17.27
CA GLN A 169 -3.99 -51.74 -16.75
C GLN A 169 -4.77 -52.47 -17.85
N ASP A 170 -4.07 -53.21 -18.71
CA ASP A 170 -4.49 -54.58 -19.04
C ASP A 170 -3.44 -55.35 -19.86
N GLY A 171 -3.26 -56.62 -19.51
CA GLY A 171 -2.61 -57.62 -20.36
C GLY A 171 -1.21 -58.07 -19.95
N ASN A 172 -1.09 -58.95 -18.95
CA ASN A 172 -0.72 -60.36 -19.21
C ASN A 172 -0.76 -61.23 -17.94
N LYS A 173 -1.56 -62.29 -18.00
CA LYS A 173 -1.46 -63.47 -17.15
C LYS A 173 -0.33 -64.38 -17.65
N ASP A 174 0.12 -65.27 -16.76
CA ASP A 174 0.97 -66.45 -16.98
C ASP A 174 2.48 -66.24 -17.21
N LYS A 175 3.27 -66.52 -16.15
CA LYS A 175 4.05 -67.78 -16.09
C LYS A 175 4.69 -68.03 -14.72
N ASN A 176 4.52 -69.28 -14.29
CA ASN A 176 5.34 -70.07 -13.37
C ASN A 176 5.12 -69.95 -11.84
N GLN A 177 4.19 -70.78 -11.38
CA GLN A 177 4.32 -71.64 -10.20
C GLN A 177 5.55 -72.55 -10.27
N GLN A 178 6.29 -72.66 -9.16
CA GLN A 178 7.08 -73.82 -8.63
C GLN A 178 8.06 -73.21 -7.60
N GLN A 179 8.11 -73.51 -6.31
CA GLN A 179 7.95 -74.74 -5.52
C GLN A 179 7.44 -74.33 -4.11
N LYS A 180 6.31 -74.83 -3.60
CA LYS A 180 6.11 -76.08 -2.82
C LYS A 180 7.04 -76.28 -1.60
N ASN A 181 6.38 -76.29 -0.42
CA ASN A 181 6.65 -77.05 0.83
C ASN A 181 8.00 -76.77 1.54
N ASN A 182 8.06 -76.56 2.86
CA ASN A 182 7.71 -77.55 3.86
C ASN A 182 7.71 -76.96 5.30
N GLN A 183 6.72 -77.39 6.10
CA GLN A 183 6.71 -77.67 7.56
C GLN A 183 7.49 -76.77 8.54
N GLN A 184 6.81 -76.04 9.45
CA GLN A 184 6.35 -76.49 10.80
C GLN A 184 7.45 -77.01 11.73
N ASN A 185 7.74 -76.28 12.83
CA ASN A 185 7.49 -76.68 14.24
C ASN A 185 8.16 -75.69 15.24
N GLN A 186 7.37 -75.12 16.17
CA GLN A 186 7.26 -75.45 17.61
C GLN A 186 8.47 -75.01 18.47
N GLN A 187 8.29 -73.96 19.27
CA GLN A 187 8.03 -73.98 20.73
C GLN A 187 9.26 -74.29 21.60
N GLY A 188 9.51 -73.46 22.61
CA GLY A 188 10.38 -73.81 23.73
C GLY A 188 10.91 -72.62 24.51
N GLN A 189 10.55 -72.55 25.79
CA GLN A 189 10.70 -71.43 26.71
C GLN A 189 12.02 -71.44 27.53
N ASN A 190 12.23 -70.30 28.21
CA ASN A 190 12.81 -70.10 29.55
C ASN A 190 14.31 -69.82 29.76
N ASP A 191 14.52 -68.58 30.22
CA ASP A 191 15.19 -68.14 31.46
C ASP A 191 16.70 -68.37 31.66
N LYS A 192 17.47 -67.26 31.70
CA LYS A 192 17.81 -66.58 32.97
C LYS A 192 18.66 -65.30 32.77
N GLN A 193 18.17 -64.22 33.41
CA GLN A 193 18.87 -63.17 34.19
C GLN A 193 19.88 -62.24 33.49
N LYS A 194 19.53 -60.94 33.38
CA LYS A 194 19.95 -59.79 34.25
C LYS A 194 21.38 -59.32 33.94
N ASP A 195 21.76 -58.06 33.83
CA ASP A 195 21.18 -56.71 33.90
C ASP A 195 22.01 -55.94 32.83
N GLU A 196 21.51 -54.96 32.09
CA GLU A 196 21.65 -53.56 32.47
C GLU A 196 20.84 -52.69 31.51
N GLN A 197 20.16 -51.75 32.12
CA GLN A 197 19.16 -50.86 31.56
C GLN A 197 19.82 -49.48 31.45
N GLN A 198 20.12 -49.02 30.22
CA GLN A 198 20.20 -47.59 29.85
C GLN A 198 20.63 -47.41 28.39
N ASN A 199 19.66 -47.23 27.49
CA ASN A 199 19.44 -45.99 26.74
C ASN A 199 18.50 -46.27 25.57
N LYS A 200 17.37 -45.54 25.59
CA LYS A 200 16.26 -45.63 24.66
C LYS A 200 16.55 -44.83 23.40
N ASP A 201 16.21 -45.47 22.29
CA ASP A 201 15.43 -44.96 21.16
C ASP A 201 15.89 -43.67 20.45
N GLY A 202 16.40 -43.88 19.23
CA GLY A 202 15.64 -43.43 18.06
C GLY A 202 16.11 -42.15 17.38
N GLU A 203 17.29 -42.19 16.75
CA GLU A 203 17.66 -41.28 15.65
C GLU A 203 16.83 -41.60 14.40
N GLN A 204 15.66 -40.98 14.26
CA GLN A 204 15.05 -40.67 12.96
C GLN A 204 14.27 -39.36 13.09
N GLY A 205 14.87 -38.27 12.62
CA GLY A 205 14.17 -36.99 12.54
C GLY A 205 15.07 -35.77 12.57
N GLN A 206 16.11 -35.69 11.73
CA GLN A 206 16.88 -34.46 11.54
C GLN A 206 17.62 -34.40 10.20
N GLU A 207 16.89 -34.53 9.09
CA GLU A 207 17.36 -34.07 7.76
C GLU A 207 16.22 -33.34 7.04
N GLN A 208 15.79 -32.19 7.55
CA GLN A 208 14.88 -31.30 6.81
C GLN A 208 14.88 -29.82 7.25
N GLN A 209 16.01 -29.30 7.74
CA GLN A 209 16.15 -27.86 8.04
C GLN A 209 17.45 -27.22 7.49
N GLY A 210 18.10 -27.87 6.52
CA GLY A 210 19.37 -27.39 5.93
C GLY A 210 19.29 -26.72 4.55
N GLN A 211 18.12 -26.66 3.90
CA GLN A 211 18.02 -26.23 2.48
C GLN A 211 17.21 -24.95 2.20
N GLU A 212 16.45 -24.40 3.16
CA GLU A 212 15.69 -23.16 2.94
C GLU A 212 16.51 -21.85 3.09
N GLN A 213 17.71 -21.90 3.68
CA GLN A 213 18.53 -20.70 3.87
C GLN A 213 19.50 -20.38 2.71
N LYS A 214 19.54 -21.19 1.64
CA LYS A 214 20.36 -20.90 0.45
C LYS A 214 19.59 -20.31 -0.74
N GLN A 215 18.25 -20.37 -0.76
CA GLN A 215 17.45 -19.74 -1.83
C GLN A 215 17.10 -18.26 -1.58
N ASN A 216 17.21 -17.77 -0.34
CA ASN A 216 16.80 -16.39 -0.01
C ASN A 216 17.91 -15.33 -0.16
N LYS A 217 19.09 -15.70 -0.68
CA LYS A 217 20.20 -14.76 -0.99
C LYS A 217 20.39 -14.47 -2.48
N GLN A 218 19.69 -15.16 -3.38
CA GLN A 218 19.78 -14.90 -4.83
C GLN A 218 18.64 -14.05 -5.40
N ASN A 219 17.58 -13.76 -4.64
CA ASN A 219 16.44 -12.97 -5.14
C ASN A 219 16.55 -11.45 -4.89
N LYS A 220 17.73 -10.97 -4.44
CA LYS A 220 17.98 -9.53 -4.22
C LYS A 220 18.74 -8.84 -5.35
N GLN A 221 19.01 -9.56 -6.43
CA GLN A 221 19.85 -9.07 -7.52
C GLN A 221 19.34 -9.54 -8.88
N LYS A 222 18.15 -9.06 -9.29
CA LYS A 222 17.75 -8.76 -10.68
C LYS A 222 16.30 -8.28 -10.72
N SER A 223 16.07 -7.02 -10.34
CA SER A 223 14.91 -6.26 -10.81
C SER A 223 15.38 -5.24 -11.85
N GLU A 224 16.19 -5.72 -12.80
CA GLU A 224 16.42 -4.99 -14.03
C GLU A 224 15.24 -5.31 -14.94
N ILE A 225 14.28 -4.39 -15.00
CA ILE A 225 13.36 -4.28 -16.13
C ILE A 225 14.23 -4.39 -17.38
N SER A 226 13.92 -5.32 -18.29
CA SER A 226 14.67 -5.41 -19.56
C SER A 226 14.58 -4.06 -20.27
N LYS A 227 15.62 -3.63 -20.98
CA LYS A 227 15.61 -2.30 -21.62
C LYS A 227 14.42 -2.17 -22.56
N GLU A 228 14.05 -3.28 -23.19
CA GLU A 228 12.90 -3.43 -24.07
C GLU A 228 11.57 -3.22 -23.32
N ASP A 229 11.45 -3.73 -22.10
CA ASP A 229 10.28 -3.47 -21.25
C ASP A 229 10.20 -2.02 -20.83
N ALA A 230 11.32 -1.43 -20.40
CA ALA A 230 11.39 -0.02 -20.04
C ALA A 230 10.98 0.88 -21.20
N GLU A 231 11.45 0.58 -22.41
CA GLU A 231 11.14 1.31 -23.64
C GLU A 231 9.66 1.18 -24.02
N ARG A 232 9.10 -0.03 -23.95
CA ARG A 232 7.68 -0.27 -24.22
C ARG A 232 6.77 0.48 -23.24
N ILE A 233 7.17 0.55 -21.97
CA ILE A 233 6.45 1.31 -20.94
C ILE A 233 6.55 2.81 -21.22
N LEU A 234 7.76 3.31 -21.49
CA LEU A 234 7.98 4.72 -21.83
C LEU A 234 7.14 5.13 -23.05
N GLU A 235 7.05 4.27 -24.06
CA GLU A 235 6.25 4.52 -25.25
C GLU A 235 4.74 4.50 -24.94
N ALA A 236 4.27 3.57 -24.11
CA ALA A 236 2.87 3.55 -23.66
C ALA A 236 2.49 4.82 -22.87
N LEU A 237 3.37 5.28 -21.97
CA LEU A 237 3.17 6.49 -21.17
C LEU A 237 3.14 7.76 -22.03
N LYS A 238 4.07 7.86 -22.99
CA LYS A 238 4.13 8.96 -23.96
C LYS A 238 2.85 9.02 -24.79
N ASN A 239 2.34 7.87 -25.23
CA ASN A 239 1.10 7.79 -25.98
C ASN A 239 -0.13 8.18 -25.14
N GLU A 240 -0.19 7.77 -23.87
CA GLU A 240 -1.25 8.19 -22.95
C GLU A 240 -1.22 9.71 -22.70
N GLU A 241 -0.03 10.28 -22.50
CA GLU A 241 0.15 11.73 -22.31
C GLU A 241 -0.32 12.52 -23.54
N GLN A 242 0.10 12.11 -24.74
CA GLN A 242 -0.35 12.75 -25.98
C GLN A 242 -1.87 12.69 -26.15
N ASN A 243 -2.49 11.57 -25.80
CA ASN A 243 -3.94 11.42 -25.85
C ASN A 243 -4.64 12.35 -24.84
N VAL A 244 -4.08 12.51 -23.64
CA VAL A 244 -4.59 13.46 -22.64
C VAL A 244 -4.45 14.89 -23.14
N GLN A 245 -3.30 15.28 -23.69
CA GLN A 245 -3.09 16.61 -24.24
C GLN A 245 -4.08 16.93 -25.38
N LYS A 246 -4.30 15.99 -26.31
CA LYS A 246 -5.30 16.12 -27.38
C LYS A 246 -6.72 16.34 -26.82
N LYS A 247 -7.11 15.58 -25.79
CA LYS A 247 -8.41 15.75 -25.12
C LYS A 247 -8.56 17.13 -24.46
N VAL A 248 -7.51 17.62 -23.81
CA VAL A 248 -7.51 18.96 -23.19
C VAL A 248 -7.60 20.06 -24.24
N LEU A 249 -6.86 19.94 -25.35
CA LEU A 249 -6.91 20.89 -26.47
C LEU A 249 -8.30 20.94 -27.11
N LYS A 250 -8.88 19.79 -27.42
CA LYS A 250 -10.24 19.70 -27.99
C LYS A 250 -11.29 20.35 -27.07
N LYS A 251 -11.17 20.14 -25.75
CA LYS A 251 -12.06 20.76 -24.76
C LYS A 251 -11.86 22.28 -24.63
N ARG A 252 -10.64 22.79 -24.88
CA ARG A 252 -10.35 24.24 -24.92
C ARG A 252 -10.90 24.89 -26.18
N GLU A 253 -10.82 24.21 -27.32
CA GLU A 253 -11.32 24.71 -28.61
C GLU A 253 -12.84 24.82 -28.64
N GLN A 254 -13.54 23.84 -28.05
CA GLN A 254 -15.00 23.88 -27.84
C GLN A 254 -15.48 24.98 -26.88
N ARG A 255 -14.58 25.64 -26.15
CA ARG A 255 -14.90 26.72 -25.20
C ARG A 255 -14.56 28.12 -25.72
N ARG A 256 -14.12 28.28 -26.97
CA ARG A 256 -13.97 29.62 -27.54
C ARG A 256 -15.35 30.31 -27.60
N PRO A 257 -15.50 31.55 -27.09
CA PRO A 257 -16.74 32.28 -27.27
C PRO A 257 -16.98 32.45 -28.76
N SER A 258 -18.15 32.06 -29.24
CA SER A 258 -18.61 32.46 -30.57
C SER A 258 -18.58 33.98 -30.60
N GLU A 259 -17.71 34.55 -31.44
CA GLU A 259 -17.81 35.95 -31.85
C GLU A 259 -19.18 36.08 -32.52
N LYS A 260 -20.15 36.56 -31.74
CA LYS A 260 -21.45 36.96 -32.23
C LYS A 260 -21.22 38.23 -33.05
N ASN A 261 -21.11 38.04 -34.36
CA ASN A 261 -21.39 39.10 -35.32
C ASN A 261 -22.88 39.43 -35.22
N TRP A 262 -23.18 40.58 -34.64
CA TRP A 262 -24.35 41.41 -34.94
C TRP A 262 -23.94 42.87 -34.76
#